data_AF-A0A7C2RUK8-F1
#
_entry.id   AF-A0A7C2RUK8-F1
#
_cell.length_a   1.000
_cell.length_b   1.000
_cell.length_c   1.000
_cell.angle_alpha   90.00
_cell.angle_beta   90.00
_cell.angle_gamma   90.00
#
_symmetry.space_group_name_H-M   'P 1'
#
loop_
_entity.id
_entity.type
_entity.pdbx_description
1 polymer ?
#
loop_
_entity_poly.entity_id
_entity_poly.type
_entity_poly.pdbx_seq_one_letter_code
_entity_poly.pdbx_strand_id
1 'polypeptide(L)'
;MMKEQMDNTLETLAQQRDELKLKLHLLGMEARDEWEANEKLWQQVQSAAEDIRNSAGEALDDTWVRFNTFSLELSEKYAKLAPVEDDLKVKINHTLEAGMDELRVVRDELALKAHLLGMEARQQWEETEPLWAHLSAKLDQIKHESGEALDKLASAASELKQDLAERYQRLKKDD
;
A
#
# COMPACT_ATOMS: atom_id res chain seq x y z
N MET A 1 -12.29 -12.17 -3.42
CA MET A 1 -11.82 -10.80 -3.65
C MET A 1 -10.54 -10.52 -2.88
N MET A 2 -10.54 -10.21 -1.57
CA MET A 2 -9.28 -9.87 -0.86
C MET A 2 -8.15 -10.91 -1.01
N LYS A 3 -8.39 -12.20 -0.71
CA LYS A 3 -7.32 -13.22 -0.82
C LYS A 3 -6.73 -13.35 -2.24
N GLU A 4 -7.57 -13.23 -3.26
CA GLU A 4 -7.15 -13.27 -4.67
C GLU A 4 -6.29 -12.05 -5.04
N GLN A 5 -6.62 -10.85 -4.53
CA GLN A 5 -5.81 -9.65 -4.74
C GLN A 5 -4.47 -9.73 -4.01
N MET A 6 -4.44 -10.28 -2.80
CA MET A 6 -3.18 -10.55 -2.10
C MET A 6 -2.30 -11.50 -2.89
N ASP A 7 -2.88 -12.57 -3.46
CA ASP A 7 -2.14 -13.52 -4.29
C ASP A 7 -1.59 -12.84 -5.56
N ASN A 8 -2.35 -11.95 -6.22
CA ASN A 8 -1.88 -11.17 -7.37
C ASN A 8 -0.75 -10.19 -7.00
N THR A 9 -0.84 -9.52 -5.85
CA THR A 9 0.21 -8.62 -5.35
C THR A 9 1.49 -9.42 -5.03
N LEU A 10 1.37 -10.58 -4.40
CA LEU A 10 2.50 -11.48 -4.14
C LEU A 10 3.16 -11.96 -5.43
N GLU A 11 2.37 -12.31 -6.45
CA GLU A 11 2.90 -12.73 -7.75
C GLU A 11 3.69 -11.59 -8.42
N THR A 12 3.16 -10.36 -8.39
CA THR A 12 3.81 -9.19 -8.97
C THR A 12 5.13 -8.86 -8.27
N LEU A 13 5.12 -8.86 -6.93
CA LEU A 13 6.34 -8.63 -6.14
C LEU A 13 7.38 -9.75 -6.33
N ALA A 14 6.94 -11.01 -6.48
CA ALA A 14 7.83 -12.12 -6.79
C ALA A 14 8.48 -11.96 -8.16
N GLN A 15 7.72 -11.50 -9.17
CA GLN A 15 8.26 -11.19 -10.50
C GLN A 15 9.32 -10.07 -10.42
N GLN A 16 9.01 -8.96 -9.73
CA GLN A 16 9.98 -7.87 -9.52
C GLN A 16 11.26 -8.36 -8.83
N ARG A 17 11.11 -9.16 -7.78
CA ARG A 17 12.23 -9.75 -7.04
C ARG A 17 13.08 -10.61 -7.96
N ASP A 18 12.48 -11.50 -8.74
CA ASP A 18 13.22 -12.42 -9.59
C ASP A 18 13.99 -11.66 -10.70
N GLU A 19 13.39 -10.64 -11.30
CA GLU A 19 14.07 -9.75 -12.27
C GLU A 19 15.24 -8.98 -11.65
N LEU A 20 15.05 -8.42 -10.46
CA LEU A 20 16.10 -7.71 -9.73
C LEU A 20 17.22 -8.64 -9.33
N LYS A 21 16.90 -9.85 -8.87
CA LYS A 21 17.90 -10.86 -8.53
C LYS A 21 18.75 -11.24 -9.75
N LEU A 22 18.14 -11.33 -10.93
CA LEU A 22 18.88 -11.53 -12.18
C LEU A 22 19.80 -10.35 -12.49
N LYS A 23 19.37 -9.11 -12.25
CA LYS A 23 20.16 -7.89 -12.51
C LYS A 23 21.14 -7.54 -11.38
N LEU A 24 21.02 -8.13 -10.20
CA LEU A 24 21.77 -7.79 -8.97
C LEU A 24 23.29 -7.88 -9.13
N HIS A 25 23.76 -8.81 -9.97
CA HIS A 25 25.19 -8.95 -10.27
C HIS A 25 25.77 -7.76 -11.04
N LEU A 26 24.94 -7.02 -11.77
CA LEU A 26 25.29 -5.80 -12.51
C LEU A 26 25.24 -4.56 -11.62
N LEU A 27 24.63 -4.65 -10.44
CA LEU A 27 24.46 -3.53 -9.52
C LEU A 27 25.67 -3.39 -8.57
N GLY A 28 25.89 -2.15 -8.12
CA GLY A 28 26.95 -1.78 -7.18
C GLY A 28 26.72 -2.32 -5.77
N MET A 29 27.71 -2.11 -4.88
CA MET A 29 27.66 -2.62 -3.50
C MET A 29 26.49 -2.04 -2.70
N GLU A 30 26.19 -0.74 -2.84
CA GLU A 30 25.05 -0.08 -2.19
C GLU A 30 23.71 -0.72 -2.56
N ALA A 31 23.52 -1.05 -3.85
CA ALA A 31 22.31 -1.72 -4.32
C ALA A 31 22.18 -3.16 -3.79
N ARG A 32 23.30 -3.82 -3.47
CA ARG A 32 23.28 -5.15 -2.83
C ARG A 32 22.90 -5.05 -1.35
N ASP A 33 23.40 -4.03 -0.65
CA ASP A 33 23.01 -3.77 0.74
C ASP A 33 21.52 -3.41 0.84
N GLU A 34 21.02 -2.58 -0.08
CA GLU A 34 19.59 -2.27 -0.20
C GLU A 34 18.74 -3.50 -0.56
N TRP A 35 19.23 -4.35 -1.45
CA TRP A 35 18.59 -5.64 -1.76
C TRP A 35 18.44 -6.53 -0.52
N GLU A 36 19.48 -6.65 0.31
CA GLU A 36 19.39 -7.45 1.55
C GLU A 36 18.39 -6.87 2.56
N ALA A 37 18.23 -5.55 2.62
CA ALA A 37 17.19 -4.91 3.41
C ALA A 37 15.79 -5.21 2.84
N ASN A 38 15.64 -5.19 1.52
CA ASN A 38 14.38 -5.49 0.83
C ASN A 38 13.96 -6.95 1.00
N GLU A 39 14.91 -7.89 1.05
CA GLU A 39 14.60 -9.31 1.30
C GLU A 39 14.01 -9.53 2.69
N LYS A 40 14.40 -8.74 3.70
CA LYS A 40 13.77 -8.78 5.03
C LYS A 40 12.33 -8.28 4.98
N LEU A 41 12.07 -7.25 4.18
CA LEU A 41 10.71 -6.73 3.98
C LEU A 41 9.85 -7.72 3.18
N TRP A 42 10.41 -8.38 2.16
CA TRP A 42 9.75 -9.49 1.46
C TRP A 42 9.31 -10.61 2.42
N GLN A 43 10.15 -11.00 3.38
CA GLN A 43 9.73 -11.97 4.42
C GLN A 43 8.55 -11.47 5.26
N GLN A 44 8.49 -10.17 5.57
CA GLN A 44 7.37 -9.57 6.32
C GLN A 44 6.07 -9.56 5.49
N VAL A 45 6.16 -9.28 4.19
CA VAL A 45 5.02 -9.40 3.25
C VAL A 45 4.48 -10.83 3.24
N GLN A 46 5.37 -11.83 3.11
CA GLN A 46 4.99 -13.24 3.09
C GLN A 46 4.34 -13.67 4.41
N SER A 47 4.92 -13.31 5.55
CA SER A 47 4.36 -13.61 6.87
C SER A 47 2.97 -13.01 7.04
N ALA A 48 2.77 -11.74 6.66
CA ALA A 48 1.47 -11.09 6.75
C ALA A 48 0.42 -11.78 5.84
N ALA A 49 0.82 -12.23 4.65
CA ALA A 49 -0.06 -12.98 3.76
C ALA A 49 -0.44 -14.36 4.33
N GLU A 50 0.49 -15.07 4.97
CA GLU A 50 0.20 -16.32 5.66
C GLU A 50 -0.76 -16.10 6.83
N ASP A 51 -0.56 -15.05 7.62
CA ASP A 51 -1.46 -14.67 8.70
C ASP A 51 -2.88 -14.37 8.17
N ILE A 52 -3.01 -13.69 7.02
CA ILE A 52 -4.30 -13.46 6.32
C ILE A 52 -4.93 -14.78 5.85
N ARG A 53 -4.13 -15.71 5.32
CA ARG A 53 -4.63 -17.01 4.86
C ARG A 53 -5.18 -17.83 6.01
N ASN A 54 -4.51 -17.78 7.16
CA ASN A 54 -4.82 -18.55 8.38
C ASN A 54 -5.86 -17.88 9.29
N SER A 55 -6.12 -16.58 9.13
CA SER A 55 -7.10 -15.84 9.93
C SER A 55 -8.54 -16.06 9.47
N ALA A 56 -9.47 -16.07 10.43
CA ALA A 56 -10.91 -16.07 10.22
C ALA A 56 -11.53 -14.76 10.75
N GLY A 57 -12.18 -14.00 9.87
CA GLY A 57 -13.04 -12.86 10.21
C GLY A 57 -12.33 -11.59 10.70
N GLU A 58 -12.14 -11.44 12.01
CA GLU A 58 -11.93 -10.13 12.64
C GLU A 58 -10.46 -9.66 12.70
N ALA A 59 -9.48 -10.58 12.61
CA ALA A 59 -8.06 -10.23 12.53
C ALA A 59 -7.62 -9.83 11.10
N LEU A 60 -8.52 -9.94 10.13
CA LEU A 60 -8.21 -9.68 8.72
C LEU A 60 -7.93 -8.21 8.46
N ASP A 61 -8.64 -7.27 9.09
CA ASP A 61 -8.48 -5.84 8.76
C ASP A 61 -7.08 -5.32 9.12
N ASP A 62 -6.60 -5.57 10.35
CA ASP A 62 -5.27 -5.10 10.78
C ASP A 62 -4.13 -5.83 10.03
N THR A 63 -4.31 -7.12 9.74
CA THR A 63 -3.32 -7.92 9.01
C THR A 63 -3.29 -7.55 7.51
N TRP A 64 -4.45 -7.24 6.93
CA TRP A 64 -4.61 -6.72 5.57
C TRP A 64 -3.94 -5.35 5.41
N VAL A 65 -4.10 -4.48 6.42
CA VAL A 65 -3.43 -3.19 6.47
C VAL A 65 -1.91 -3.39 6.45
N ARG A 66 -1.37 -4.26 7.32
CA ARG A 66 0.07 -4.58 7.34
C ARG A 66 0.59 -5.15 6.02
N PHE A 67 -0.11 -6.14 5.46
CA PHE A 67 0.27 -6.76 4.19
C PHE A 67 0.41 -5.71 3.08
N ASN A 68 -0.60 -4.86 2.91
CA ASN A 68 -0.59 -3.83 1.87
C ASN A 68 0.50 -2.78 2.11
N THR A 69 0.79 -2.42 3.36
CA THR A 69 1.87 -1.47 3.69
C THR A 69 3.23 -2.03 3.29
N PHE A 70 3.55 -3.25 3.72
CA PHE A 70 4.82 -3.88 3.36
C PHE A 70 4.93 -4.14 1.85
N SER A 71 3.83 -4.52 1.20
CA SER A 71 3.79 -4.78 -0.24
C SER A 71 4.06 -3.52 -1.06
N LEU A 72 3.46 -2.39 -0.65
CA LEU A 72 3.66 -1.11 -1.32
C LEU A 72 5.08 -0.59 -1.12
N GLU A 73 5.59 -0.61 0.11
CA GLU A 73 6.97 -0.22 0.41
C GLU A 73 7.98 -1.08 -0.34
N LEU A 74 7.74 -2.40 -0.43
CA LEU A 74 8.63 -3.30 -1.14
C LEU A 74 8.62 -3.05 -2.65
N SER A 75 7.44 -2.86 -3.24
CA SER A 75 7.32 -2.54 -4.67
C SER A 75 8.05 -1.23 -5.01
N GLU A 76 7.99 -0.25 -4.12
CA GLU A 76 8.71 1.02 -4.28
C GLU A 76 10.23 0.80 -4.28
N LYS A 77 10.74 0.09 -3.27
CA LYS A 77 12.18 -0.18 -3.13
C LYS A 77 12.73 -1.05 -4.27
N TYR A 78 11.93 -1.97 -4.78
CA TYR A 78 12.27 -2.73 -5.98
C TYR A 78 12.33 -1.86 -7.24
N ALA A 79 11.39 -0.92 -7.41
CA ALA A 79 11.40 0.01 -8.54
C ALA A 79 12.63 0.94 -8.54
N LYS A 80 13.15 1.29 -7.35
CA LYS A 80 14.38 2.09 -7.18
C LYS A 80 15.66 1.33 -7.56
N LEU A 81 15.75 0.05 -7.20
CA LEU A 81 16.98 -0.75 -7.38
C LEU A 81 17.35 -0.99 -8.85
N ALA A 82 16.36 -1.10 -9.72
CA ALA A 82 16.56 -1.04 -11.15
C ALA A 82 15.27 -0.56 -11.81
N PRO A 83 15.34 0.33 -12.82
CA PRO A 83 14.16 0.71 -13.58
C PRO A 83 13.53 -0.55 -14.16
N VAL A 84 12.33 -0.83 -13.67
CA VAL A 84 11.56 -2.01 -14.05
C VAL A 84 11.13 -1.89 -15.51
N GLU A 85 11.08 -3.01 -16.23
CA GLU A 85 10.69 -3.03 -17.65
C GLU A 85 9.24 -2.52 -17.82
N ASP A 86 8.94 -1.92 -18.97
CA ASP A 86 7.66 -1.22 -19.20
C ASP A 86 6.41 -2.10 -18.95
N ASP A 87 6.50 -3.40 -19.19
CA ASP A 87 5.43 -4.36 -18.93
C ASP A 87 5.08 -4.45 -17.42
N LEU A 88 6.10 -4.42 -16.56
CA LEU A 88 5.90 -4.40 -15.12
C LEU A 88 5.42 -3.05 -14.60
N LYS A 89 5.82 -1.93 -15.22
CA LYS A 89 5.27 -0.60 -14.88
C LYS A 89 3.76 -0.56 -15.07
N VAL A 90 3.26 -1.17 -16.15
CA VAL A 90 1.82 -1.28 -16.42
C VAL A 90 1.12 -2.09 -15.32
N LYS A 91 1.70 -3.23 -14.90
CA LYS A 91 1.15 -4.01 -13.78
C LYS A 91 1.16 -3.25 -12.46
N ILE A 92 2.23 -2.51 -12.15
CA ILE A 92 2.34 -1.67 -10.95
C ILE A 92 1.24 -0.61 -10.93
N ASN A 93 1.04 0.11 -12.04
CA ASN A 93 -0.04 1.09 -12.14
C ASN A 93 -1.42 0.48 -11.90
N HIS A 94 -1.68 -0.70 -12.48
CA HIS A 94 -2.95 -1.39 -12.30
C HIS A 94 -3.18 -1.81 -10.84
N THR A 95 -2.17 -2.36 -10.16
CA THR A 95 -2.24 -2.73 -8.74
C THR A 95 -2.42 -1.49 -7.85
N LEU A 96 -1.79 -0.38 -8.19
CA LEU A 96 -1.90 0.88 -7.47
C LEU A 96 -3.32 1.49 -7.59
N GLU A 97 -3.90 1.46 -8.79
CA GLU A 97 -5.29 1.87 -8.99
C GLU A 97 -6.26 1.01 -8.17
N ALA A 98 -6.07 -0.32 -8.16
CA ALA A 98 -6.89 -1.22 -7.37
C ALA A 98 -6.80 -0.93 -5.85
N GLY A 99 -5.60 -0.64 -5.33
CA GLY A 99 -5.42 -0.26 -3.93
C GLY A 99 -6.07 1.09 -3.58
N MET A 100 -6.12 2.03 -4.52
CA MET A 100 -6.78 3.31 -4.33
C MET A 100 -8.30 3.17 -4.29
N ASP A 101 -8.88 2.29 -5.10
CA ASP A 101 -10.30 1.96 -5.04
C ASP A 101 -10.70 1.31 -3.71
N GLU A 102 -9.84 0.47 -3.13
CA GLU A 102 -10.07 -0.08 -1.77
C GLU A 102 -10.06 1.01 -0.69
N LEU A 103 -9.05 1.89 -0.72
CA LEU A 103 -8.99 3.03 0.20
C LEU A 103 -10.23 3.94 0.05
N ARG A 104 -10.75 4.06 -1.17
CA ARG A 104 -11.95 4.84 -1.48
C ARG A 104 -13.20 4.27 -0.81
N VAL A 105 -13.34 2.94 -0.82
CA VAL A 105 -14.45 2.23 -0.16
C VAL A 105 -14.37 2.42 1.36
N VAL A 106 -13.21 2.20 1.97
CA VAL A 106 -13.01 2.41 3.41
C VAL A 106 -13.32 3.86 3.82
N ARG A 107 -12.90 4.81 2.99
CA ARG A 107 -13.18 6.24 3.16
C ARG A 107 -14.67 6.56 3.05
N ASP A 108 -15.41 5.96 2.11
CA ASP A 108 -16.88 6.13 2.01
C ASP A 108 -17.62 5.58 3.24
N GLU A 109 -17.21 4.42 3.74
CA GLU A 109 -17.81 3.83 4.95
C GLU A 109 -17.53 4.69 6.19
N LEU A 110 -16.33 5.24 6.30
CA LEU A 110 -15.95 6.20 7.35
C LEU A 110 -16.76 7.50 7.26
N ALA A 111 -16.96 8.03 6.05
CA ALA A 111 -17.79 9.21 5.82
C ALA A 111 -19.21 8.99 6.35
N LEU A 112 -19.79 7.83 6.02
CA LEU A 112 -21.12 7.44 6.45
C LEU A 112 -21.20 7.35 7.98
N LYS A 113 -20.24 6.67 8.61
CA LYS A 113 -20.18 6.51 10.07
C LYS A 113 -19.99 7.85 10.79
N ALA A 114 -19.09 8.70 10.31
CA ALA A 114 -18.87 10.04 10.86
C ALA A 114 -20.12 10.92 10.75
N HIS A 115 -20.90 10.78 9.67
CA HIS A 115 -22.15 11.50 9.51
C HIS A 115 -23.23 11.06 10.50
N LEU A 116 -23.25 9.77 10.86
CA LEU A 116 -24.17 9.17 11.82
C LEU A 116 -23.76 9.39 13.29
N LEU A 117 -22.46 9.55 13.55
CA LEU A 117 -21.89 9.82 14.86
C LEU A 117 -21.85 11.33 15.20
N GLY A 118 -21.64 11.65 16.48
CA GLY A 118 -21.67 13.02 17.02
C GLY A 118 -20.60 13.98 16.48
N MET A 119 -20.58 15.22 16.99
CA MET A 119 -19.72 16.31 16.51
C MET A 119 -18.23 15.96 16.39
N GLU A 120 -17.69 15.16 17.32
CA GLU A 120 -16.27 14.76 17.30
C GLU A 120 -15.91 13.87 16.11
N ALA A 121 -16.80 12.95 15.70
CA ALA A 121 -16.57 12.10 14.54
C ALA A 121 -16.59 12.90 13.23
N ARG A 122 -17.48 13.90 13.15
CA ARG A 122 -17.55 14.83 12.00
C ARG A 122 -16.31 15.71 11.91
N GLN A 123 -15.82 16.23 13.04
CA GLN A 123 -14.62 17.06 13.07
C GLN A 123 -13.38 16.28 12.65
N GLN A 124 -13.23 15.03 13.11
CA GLN A 124 -12.12 14.17 12.69
C GLN A 124 -12.20 13.76 11.21
N TRP A 125 -13.40 13.62 10.65
CA TRP A 125 -13.60 13.40 9.22
C TRP A 125 -13.14 14.61 8.39
N GLU A 126 -13.53 15.83 8.78
CA GLU A 126 -13.13 17.05 8.07
C GLU A 126 -11.60 17.27 8.05
N GLU A 127 -10.88 16.77 9.06
CA GLU A 127 -9.42 16.83 9.08
C GLU A 127 -8.73 15.81 8.15
N THR A 128 -9.44 14.73 7.76
CA THR A 128 -8.88 13.61 6.99
C THR A 128 -9.11 13.78 5.48
N GLU A 129 -10.19 14.47 5.09
CA GLU A 129 -10.50 14.81 3.70
C GLU A 129 -9.38 15.56 2.94
N PRO A 130 -8.69 16.55 3.54
CA PRO A 130 -7.56 17.21 2.88
C PRO A 130 -6.41 16.26 2.52
N LEU A 131 -6.16 15.25 3.35
CA LEU A 131 -5.14 14.24 3.10
C LEU A 131 -5.57 13.30 1.96
N TRP A 132 -6.86 12.92 1.91
CA TRP A 132 -7.43 12.15 0.80
C TRP A 132 -7.32 12.89 -0.54
N ALA A 133 -7.63 14.19 -0.54
CA ALA A 133 -7.50 15.05 -1.70
C ALA A 133 -6.03 15.16 -2.17
N HIS A 134 -5.08 15.26 -1.24
CA HIS A 134 -3.66 15.30 -1.55
C HIS A 134 -3.17 13.99 -2.19
N LEU A 135 -3.58 12.84 -1.64
CA LEU A 135 -3.24 11.54 -2.20
C LEU A 135 -3.83 11.34 -3.60
N SER A 136 -5.09 11.68 -3.78
CA SER A 136 -5.79 11.59 -5.07
C SER A 136 -5.12 12.45 -6.13
N ALA A 137 -4.72 13.68 -5.78
CA ALA A 137 -4.02 14.58 -6.70
C ALA A 137 -2.63 14.05 -7.08
N LYS A 138 -1.88 13.46 -6.14
CA LYS A 138 -0.60 12.81 -6.45
C LYS A 138 -0.77 11.59 -7.36
N LEU A 139 -1.85 10.82 -7.19
CA LEU A 139 -2.13 9.66 -8.03
C LEU A 139 -2.49 10.03 -9.46
N ASP A 140 -3.24 11.12 -9.62
CA ASP A 140 -3.56 11.69 -10.93
C ASP A 140 -2.29 12.24 -11.64
N GLN A 141 -1.36 12.84 -10.88
CA GLN A 141 -0.05 13.26 -11.37
C GLN A 141 0.82 12.08 -11.83
N ILE A 142 0.82 10.96 -11.11
CA ILE A 142 1.58 9.75 -11.48
C ILE A 142 1.06 9.10 -12.76
N LYS A 143 -0.25 9.16 -13.02
CA LYS A 143 -0.80 8.73 -14.31
C LYS A 143 -0.18 9.49 -15.49
N HIS A 144 0.39 10.67 -15.25
CA HIS A 144 1.04 11.51 -16.25
C HIS A 144 2.58 11.56 -16.14
N GLU A 145 3.19 11.12 -15.05
CA GLU A 145 4.65 11.16 -14.84
C GLU A 145 5.22 9.79 -14.44
N SER A 146 6.06 9.22 -15.31
CA SER A 146 6.68 7.91 -15.13
C SER A 146 7.90 7.95 -14.19
N GLY A 147 7.90 7.09 -13.16
CA GLY A 147 9.09 6.67 -12.41
C GLY A 147 9.23 7.24 -11.00
N GLU A 148 9.70 8.49 -10.88
CA GLU A 148 10.00 9.14 -9.57
C GLU A 148 8.77 9.47 -8.72
N ALA A 149 7.59 9.48 -9.32
CA ALA A 149 6.37 9.92 -8.66
C ALA A 149 5.75 8.81 -7.76
N LEU A 150 6.11 7.54 -7.98
CA LEU A 150 5.66 6.40 -7.18
C LEU A 150 6.10 6.51 -5.71
N ASP A 151 7.30 7.02 -5.46
CA ASP A 151 7.86 7.20 -4.10
C ASP A 151 7.05 8.17 -3.24
N LYS A 152 6.70 9.31 -3.84
CA LYS A 152 5.97 10.38 -3.15
C LYS A 152 4.52 10.01 -2.89
N LEU A 153 4.02 8.99 -3.57
CA LEU A 153 2.66 8.51 -3.44
C LEU A 153 2.56 7.29 -2.53
N ALA A 154 3.47 6.33 -2.60
CA ALA A 154 3.46 5.22 -1.65
C ALA A 154 3.63 5.72 -0.20
N SER A 155 4.48 6.73 0.00
CA SER A 155 4.59 7.45 1.27
C SER A 155 3.27 8.14 1.66
N ALA A 156 2.67 8.93 0.76
CA ALA A 156 1.42 9.64 1.04
C ALA A 156 0.22 8.69 1.25
N ALA A 157 0.19 7.55 0.55
CA ALA A 157 -0.84 6.52 0.69
C ALA A 157 -0.72 5.82 2.03
N SER A 158 0.51 5.54 2.46
CA SER A 158 0.79 4.92 3.75
C SER A 158 0.45 5.86 4.92
N GLU A 159 0.80 7.14 4.82
CA GLU A 159 0.42 8.16 5.81
C GLU A 159 -1.11 8.27 5.92
N LEU A 160 -1.82 8.43 4.79
CA LEU A 160 -3.27 8.54 4.78
C LEU A 160 -3.95 7.28 5.35
N LYS A 161 -3.45 6.10 4.99
CA LYS A 161 -3.99 4.83 5.44
C LYS A 161 -3.76 4.61 6.94
N GLN A 162 -2.59 5.00 7.46
CA GLN A 162 -2.30 4.93 8.88
C GLN A 162 -3.21 5.88 9.67
N ASP A 163 -3.40 7.10 9.18
CA ASP A 163 -4.32 8.08 9.77
C ASP A 163 -5.77 7.56 9.79
N LEU A 164 -6.24 6.99 8.67
CA LEU A 164 -7.59 6.40 8.56
C LEU A 164 -7.77 5.21 9.52
N ALA A 165 -6.78 4.32 9.62
CA ALA A 165 -6.83 3.15 10.51
C ALA A 165 -6.85 3.55 11.99
N GLU A 166 -6.01 4.52 12.39
CA GLU A 166 -6.00 5.04 13.76
C GLU A 166 -7.32 5.73 14.12
N ARG A 167 -7.90 6.51 13.20
CA ARG A 167 -9.18 7.20 13.41
C ARG A 167 -10.33 6.20 13.51
N TYR A 168 -10.34 5.15 12.68
CA TYR A 168 -11.32 4.06 12.80
C TYR A 168 -11.22 3.32 14.14
N GLN A 169 -9.99 3.00 14.58
CA GLN A 169 -9.73 2.36 15.86
C GLN A 169 -10.23 3.21 17.05
N ARG A 170 -10.14 4.54 16.96
CA ARG A 170 -10.70 5.46 17.97
C ARG A 170 -12.23 5.48 17.93
N LEU A 171 -12.83 5.60 16.75
CA LEU A 171 -14.29 5.60 16.58
C LEU A 171 -14.94 4.30 17.06
N LYS A 172 -14.24 3.16 16.98
CA LYS A 172 -14.70 1.86 17.50
C LYS A 172 -14.58 1.74 19.04
N LYS A 173 -13.75 2.57 19.69
CA LYS A 173 -13.56 2.56 21.16
C LYS A 173 -14.57 3.43 21.92
N ASP A 174 -15.23 4.35 21.22
CA ASP A 174 -16.23 5.27 21.77
C ASP A 174 -17.69 4.79 21.58
N ASP A 175 -17.90 3.55 21.11
CA ASP A 175 -19.18 2.82 21.08
C ASP A 175 -19.21 1.75 22.20
#